data_AF-A0A7Y4WPX0-F1
#
_entry.id   AF-A0A7Y4WPX0-F1
#
_cell.length_a   1.000
_cell.length_b   1.000
_cell.length_c   1.000
_cell.angle_alpha   90.00
_cell.angle_beta   90.00
_cell.angle_gamma   90.00
#
_symmetry.space_group_name_H-M   'P 1'
#
loop_
_entity.id
_entity.type
_entity.pdbx_description
1 polymer ?
#
loop_
_entity_poly.entity_id
_entity_poly.type
_entity_poly.pdbx_seq_one_letter_code
_entity_poly.pdbx_strand_id
1 'polypeptide(L)'
;MDTLPNFGLANTITGFATLFAGLLPLAFCYLVDRHPPRWMFVYWLIAVTGVFTITLHGFGETNPMIFERWVWAFLDTGSNIVVAWGVVLAVLADFYTKEMQHWARPTATVGMLIGVAWHFYDRMTAGGYLVSFGSWGGFKPGQSWLISFSLAATILFYLKRKSIPRKAVPLLMLVTGIFLAGLLMATARNETIVFPFLSLHALWHVTGAFGFIALWAFNDVRFRAAGPTP
;
A
#
# COMPACT_ATOMS: atom_id res chain seq x y z
N MET A 1 -25.00 2.14 -20.30
CA MET A 1 -23.77 2.21 -19.50
C MET A 1 -23.39 3.66 -19.45
N ASP A 2 -23.41 4.28 -18.27
CA ASP A 2 -22.93 5.65 -18.13
C ASP A 2 -21.44 5.69 -18.45
N THR A 3 -21.00 6.73 -19.16
CA THR A 3 -19.60 6.89 -19.54
C THR A 3 -18.76 7.13 -18.29
N LEU A 4 -17.72 6.30 -18.10
CA LEU A 4 -16.74 6.48 -17.03
C LEU A 4 -16.15 7.91 -17.10
N PRO A 5 -16.16 8.69 -16.01
CA PRO A 5 -15.57 10.03 -16.05
C PRO A 5 -14.07 9.94 -16.33
N ASN A 6 -13.49 10.98 -16.95
CA ASN A 6 -12.07 11.00 -17.35
C ASN A 6 -11.11 10.65 -16.18
N PHE A 7 -11.41 11.10 -14.95
CA PHE A 7 -10.62 10.75 -13.77
C PHE A 7 -10.73 9.27 -13.41
N GLY A 8 -11.92 8.66 -13.56
CA GLY A 8 -12.14 7.24 -13.33
C GLY A 8 -11.35 6.39 -14.31
N LEU A 9 -11.25 6.82 -15.57
CA LEU A 9 -10.43 6.12 -16.58
C LEU A 9 -8.96 6.18 -16.22
N ALA A 10 -8.48 7.37 -15.86
CA ALA A 10 -7.10 7.55 -15.41
C ALA A 10 -6.79 6.65 -14.20
N ASN A 11 -7.65 6.65 -13.19
CA ASN A 11 -7.51 5.81 -11.99
C ASN A 11 -7.52 4.31 -12.33
N THR A 12 -8.36 3.88 -13.27
CA THR A 12 -8.43 2.49 -13.71
C THR A 12 -7.12 2.05 -14.36
N ILE A 13 -6.62 2.84 -15.31
CA ILE A 13 -5.39 2.53 -16.03
C ILE A 13 -4.20 2.56 -15.08
N THR A 14 -4.11 3.54 -14.19
CA THR A 14 -3.01 3.59 -13.22
C THR A 14 -3.16 2.55 -12.11
N GLY A 15 -4.37 2.05 -11.83
CA GLY A 15 -4.60 0.89 -10.96
C GLY A 15 -3.89 -0.38 -11.45
N PHE A 16 -3.71 -0.57 -12.77
CA PHE A 16 -2.87 -1.65 -13.30
C PHE A 16 -1.41 -1.52 -12.87
N ALA A 17 -0.89 -0.31 -12.65
CA ALA A 17 0.46 -0.13 -12.14
C ALA A 17 0.60 -0.78 -10.75
N THR A 18 -0.40 -0.66 -9.87
CA THR A 18 -0.42 -1.33 -8.57
C THR A 18 -0.41 -2.85 -8.71
N LEU A 19 -1.24 -3.41 -9.60
CA LEU A 19 -1.27 -4.85 -9.87
C LEU A 19 0.09 -5.36 -10.35
N PHE A 20 0.67 -4.69 -11.35
CA PHE A 20 1.99 -5.07 -11.87
C PHE A 20 3.10 -4.85 -10.85
N ALA A 21 2.97 -3.90 -9.94
CA ALA A 21 3.91 -3.73 -8.83
C ALA A 21 3.88 -4.87 -7.81
N GLY A 22 2.84 -5.72 -7.79
CA GLY A 22 2.84 -7.00 -7.08
C GLY A 22 3.33 -8.16 -7.95
N LEU A 23 2.85 -8.25 -9.19
CA LEU A 23 3.19 -9.35 -10.11
C LEU A 23 4.66 -9.36 -10.54
N LEU A 24 5.27 -8.20 -10.81
CA LEU A 24 6.66 -8.12 -11.26
C LEU A 24 7.64 -8.57 -10.15
N PRO A 25 7.55 -8.11 -8.89
CA PRO A 25 8.34 -8.69 -7.80
C PRO A 25 8.19 -10.21 -7.67
N LEU A 26 6.97 -10.75 -7.79
CA LEU A 26 6.73 -12.19 -7.76
C LEU A 26 7.43 -12.90 -8.93
N ALA A 27 7.32 -12.37 -10.14
CA ALA A 27 7.97 -12.90 -11.33
C ALA A 27 9.50 -12.84 -11.21
N PHE A 28 10.06 -11.70 -10.76
CA PHE A 28 11.50 -11.56 -10.54
C PHE A 28 12.01 -12.54 -9.48
N CYS A 29 11.26 -12.73 -8.38
CA CYS A 29 11.62 -13.71 -7.36
C CYS A 29 11.48 -15.16 -7.84
N TYR A 30 10.64 -15.43 -8.83
CA TYR A 30 10.54 -16.74 -9.45
C TYR A 30 11.69 -17.00 -10.44
N LEU A 31 12.09 -15.98 -11.21
CA LEU A 31 13.07 -16.10 -12.29
C LEU A 31 14.52 -15.93 -11.85
N VAL A 32 14.78 -15.17 -10.79
CA VAL A 32 16.14 -14.88 -10.31
C VAL A 32 16.41 -15.63 -9.02
N ASP A 33 15.88 -15.15 -7.89
CA ASP A 33 15.97 -15.81 -6.59
C ASP A 33 14.78 -15.44 -5.71
N ARG A 34 14.29 -16.41 -4.95
CA ARG A 34 13.16 -16.17 -4.06
C ARG A 34 13.59 -15.34 -2.85
N HIS A 35 12.82 -14.29 -2.57
CA HIS A 35 12.89 -13.63 -1.28
C HIS A 35 12.28 -14.53 -0.18
N PRO A 36 12.57 -14.28 1.11
CA PRO A 36 11.99 -15.04 2.20
C PRO A 36 10.46 -15.06 2.15
N PRO A 37 9.79 -16.15 2.58
CA PRO A 37 8.33 -16.32 2.39
C PRO A 37 7.46 -15.17 2.90
N ARG A 38 7.88 -14.51 3.99
CA ARG A 38 7.19 -13.32 4.54
C ARG A 38 7.11 -12.14 3.56
N TRP A 39 8.11 -11.96 2.69
CA TRP A 39 8.10 -10.92 1.66
C TRP A 39 7.39 -11.36 0.40
N MET A 40 7.49 -12.65 0.05
CA MET A 40 6.65 -13.22 -1.01
C MET A 40 5.16 -13.03 -0.70
N PHE A 41 4.77 -13.19 0.56
CA PHE A 41 3.41 -12.89 1.02
C PHE A 41 3.03 -11.41 0.81
N VAL A 42 3.90 -10.46 1.15
CA VAL A 42 3.66 -9.03 0.91
C VAL A 42 3.44 -8.74 -0.58
N TYR A 43 4.24 -9.33 -1.48
CA TYR A 43 4.07 -9.12 -2.92
C TYR A 43 2.76 -9.70 -3.45
N TRP A 44 2.32 -10.85 -2.91
CA TRP A 44 0.99 -11.39 -3.18
C TRP A 44 -0.13 -10.47 -2.69
N LEU A 45 -0.01 -9.91 -1.48
CA LEU A 45 -1.00 -8.95 -0.97
C LEU A 45 -1.10 -7.73 -1.89
N ILE A 46 0.01 -7.19 -2.38
CA ILE A 46 0.03 -6.05 -3.33
C ILE A 46 -0.69 -6.43 -4.63
N ALA A 47 -0.44 -7.62 -5.18
CA ALA A 47 -1.12 -8.09 -6.38
C ALA A 47 -2.64 -8.19 -6.17
N VAL A 48 -3.08 -8.78 -5.04
CA VAL A 48 -4.51 -8.87 -4.68
C VAL A 48 -5.13 -7.49 -4.52
N THR A 49 -4.44 -6.56 -3.85
CA THR A 49 -4.87 -5.17 -3.75
C THR A 49 -5.05 -4.52 -5.12
N GLY A 50 -4.10 -4.72 -6.04
CA GLY A 50 -4.21 -4.22 -7.41
C GLY A 50 -5.48 -4.70 -8.13
N VAL A 51 -5.90 -5.94 -7.91
CA VAL A 51 -7.18 -6.46 -8.45
C VAL A 51 -8.36 -5.66 -7.90
N PHE A 52 -8.40 -5.40 -6.58
CA PHE A 52 -9.47 -4.62 -5.97
C PHE A 52 -9.46 -3.16 -6.44
N THR A 53 -8.29 -2.54 -6.57
CA THR A 53 -8.12 -1.18 -7.08
C THR A 53 -8.67 -1.05 -8.50
N ILE A 54 -8.25 -1.92 -9.42
CA ILE A 54 -8.75 -1.92 -10.81
C ILE A 54 -10.27 -2.15 -10.83
N THR A 55 -10.76 -3.06 -9.98
CA THR A 55 -12.19 -3.38 -9.95
C THR A 55 -13.03 -2.20 -9.48
N LEU A 56 -12.60 -1.53 -8.41
CA LEU A 56 -13.25 -0.32 -7.90
C LEU A 56 -13.29 0.78 -8.95
N HIS A 57 -12.13 1.14 -9.51
CA HIS A 57 -12.05 2.30 -10.40
C HIS A 57 -12.58 2.02 -11.82
N GLY A 58 -12.38 0.80 -12.32
CA GLY A 58 -12.81 0.41 -13.67
C GLY A 58 -14.28 0.07 -13.79
N PHE A 59 -14.88 -0.47 -12.73
CA PHE A 59 -16.27 -0.93 -12.75
C PHE A 59 -17.08 -0.28 -11.63
N GLY A 60 -16.59 -0.35 -10.39
CA GLY A 60 -17.32 0.07 -9.20
C GLY A 60 -17.62 1.56 -9.07
N GLU A 61 -16.93 2.46 -9.79
CA GLU A 61 -17.19 3.90 -9.73
C GLU A 61 -18.49 4.32 -10.42
N THR A 62 -18.93 3.59 -11.46
CA THR A 62 -20.07 3.96 -12.31
C THR A 62 -21.15 2.88 -12.42
N ASN A 63 -20.80 1.60 -12.24
CA ASN A 63 -21.77 0.51 -12.34
C ASN A 63 -21.57 -0.46 -11.17
N PRO A 64 -22.64 -0.85 -10.44
CA PRO A 64 -22.53 -2.00 -9.55
C PRO A 64 -22.16 -3.22 -10.40
N MET A 65 -21.03 -3.85 -10.06
CA MET A 65 -20.62 -5.12 -10.69
C MET A 65 -21.33 -6.26 -9.93
N ILE A 66 -20.62 -7.33 -9.56
CA ILE A 66 -21.17 -8.39 -8.70
C ILE A 66 -21.61 -7.85 -7.31
N PHE A 67 -20.94 -6.80 -6.83
CA PHE A 67 -21.22 -6.16 -5.54
C PHE A 67 -21.39 -4.64 -5.68
N GLU A 68 -21.99 -4.03 -4.65
CA GLU A 68 -22.16 -2.58 -4.52
C GLU A 68 -20.82 -1.83 -4.43
N ARG A 69 -20.81 -0.56 -4.85
CA ARG A 69 -19.60 0.29 -4.86
C ARG A 69 -18.89 0.36 -3.51
N TRP A 70 -19.63 0.42 -2.41
CA TRP A 70 -19.01 0.53 -1.08
C TRP A 70 -18.21 -0.73 -0.71
N VAL A 71 -18.60 -1.90 -1.21
CA VAL A 71 -17.88 -3.17 -1.01
C VAL A 71 -16.53 -3.10 -1.70
N TRP A 72 -16.49 -2.67 -2.96
CA TRP A 72 -15.24 -2.50 -3.70
C TRP A 72 -14.35 -1.42 -3.08
N ALA A 73 -14.93 -0.33 -2.59
CA ALA A 73 -14.21 0.71 -1.88
C ALA A 73 -13.61 0.20 -0.56
N PHE A 74 -14.34 -0.68 0.13
CA PHE A 74 -13.86 -1.37 1.32
C PHE A 74 -12.71 -2.35 0.99
N LEU A 75 -12.84 -3.16 -0.06
CA LEU A 75 -11.82 -4.13 -0.46
C LEU A 75 -10.53 -3.44 -0.95
N ASP A 76 -10.64 -2.36 -1.72
CA ASP A 76 -9.51 -1.58 -2.19
C ASP A 76 -8.71 -0.98 -1.04
N THR A 77 -9.31 -0.08 -0.25
CA THR A 77 -8.60 0.57 0.86
C THR A 77 -8.30 -0.41 2.00
N GLY A 78 -9.20 -1.34 2.29
CA GLY A 78 -9.01 -2.37 3.32
C GLY A 78 -7.85 -3.33 3.01
N SER A 79 -7.71 -3.76 1.75
CA SER A 79 -6.56 -4.60 1.36
C SER A 79 -5.24 -3.83 1.43
N ASN A 80 -5.22 -2.53 1.15
CA ASN A 80 -4.03 -1.70 1.39
C ASN A 80 -3.62 -1.69 2.88
N ILE A 81 -4.58 -1.63 3.81
CA ILE A 81 -4.29 -1.76 5.25
C ILE A 81 -3.62 -3.12 5.53
N VAL A 82 -4.13 -4.19 4.92
CA VAL A 82 -3.55 -5.54 5.04
C VAL A 82 -2.14 -5.60 4.45
N VAL A 83 -1.87 -4.96 3.31
CA VAL A 83 -0.51 -4.85 2.74
C VAL A 83 0.44 -4.19 3.74
N ALA A 84 0.07 -3.03 4.29
CA ALA A 84 0.92 -2.30 5.24
C ALA A 84 1.17 -3.11 6.53
N TRP A 85 0.16 -3.82 7.03
CA TRP A 85 0.32 -4.80 8.11
C TRP A 85 1.28 -5.94 7.73
N GLY A 86 1.17 -6.49 6.52
CA GLY A 86 2.08 -7.53 6.02
C GLY A 86 3.54 -7.05 6.01
N VAL A 87 3.78 -5.80 5.61
CA VAL A 87 5.11 -5.18 5.68
C VAL A 87 5.58 -5.08 7.13
N VAL A 88 4.75 -4.60 8.06
CA VAL A 88 5.10 -4.54 9.50
C VAL A 88 5.50 -5.93 10.03
N LEU A 89 4.73 -6.98 9.72
CA LEU A 89 5.06 -8.34 10.13
C LEU A 89 6.38 -8.84 9.53
N ALA A 90 6.65 -8.52 8.26
CA ALA A 90 7.88 -8.91 7.60
C ALA A 90 9.11 -8.22 8.22
N VAL A 91 9.00 -6.92 8.54
CA VAL A 91 10.05 -6.14 9.21
C VAL A 91 10.31 -6.64 10.63
N LEU A 92 9.24 -6.92 11.40
CA LEU A 92 9.36 -7.49 12.75
C LEU A 92 10.10 -8.83 12.71
N ALA A 93 9.79 -9.69 11.75
CA ALA A 93 10.46 -10.98 11.58
C ALA A 93 11.94 -10.84 11.16
N ASP A 94 12.29 -9.78 10.42
CA ASP A 94 13.64 -9.56 9.90
C ASP A 94 14.63 -9.01 10.91
N PHE A 95 14.21 -8.05 11.75
CA PHE A 95 15.14 -7.23 12.51
C PHE A 95 14.96 -7.27 14.02
N TYR A 96 13.88 -7.89 14.50
CA TYR A 96 13.51 -7.85 15.90
C TYR A 96 13.58 -9.23 16.54
N THR A 97 13.90 -9.26 17.83
CA THR A 97 14.10 -10.52 18.57
C THR A 97 12.77 -11.25 18.75
N LYS A 98 12.82 -12.56 19.04
CA LYS A 98 11.61 -13.37 19.28
C LYS A 98 10.78 -12.82 20.43
N GLU A 99 11.44 -12.25 21.45
CA GLU A 99 10.83 -11.60 22.60
C GLU A 99 10.13 -10.30 22.22
N MET A 100 10.53 -9.58 21.17
CA MET A 100 9.69 -8.46 20.71
C MET A 100 8.56 -8.96 19.82
N GLN A 101 8.83 -9.95 18.97
CA GLN A 101 7.85 -10.49 18.04
C GLN A 101 6.63 -11.12 18.72
N HIS A 102 6.79 -11.76 19.90
CA HIS A 102 5.69 -12.47 20.57
C HIS A 102 4.52 -11.55 20.96
N TRP A 103 4.79 -10.28 21.28
CA TRP A 103 3.74 -9.31 21.59
C TRP A 103 3.46 -8.39 20.39
N ALA A 104 4.50 -7.94 19.68
CA ALA A 104 4.34 -6.96 18.61
C ALA A 104 3.54 -7.50 17.41
N ARG A 105 3.69 -8.78 17.06
CA ARG A 105 2.94 -9.38 15.95
C ARG A 105 1.45 -9.51 16.28
N PRO A 106 1.03 -10.10 17.43
CA PRO A 106 -0.38 -10.05 17.83
C PRO A 106 -0.93 -8.64 17.93
N THR A 107 -0.20 -7.69 18.53
CA THR A 107 -0.65 -6.29 18.64
C THR A 107 -0.86 -5.66 17.26
N ALA A 108 0.08 -5.83 16.33
CA ALA A 108 -0.06 -5.34 14.96
C ALA A 108 -1.26 -5.99 14.24
N THR A 109 -1.48 -7.29 14.44
CA THR A 109 -2.63 -7.99 13.85
C THR A 109 -3.96 -7.53 14.42
N VAL A 110 -4.07 -7.39 15.75
CA VAL A 110 -5.26 -6.83 16.40
C VAL A 110 -5.51 -5.40 15.92
N GLY A 111 -4.46 -4.58 15.85
CA GLY A 111 -4.54 -3.22 15.31
C GLY A 111 -5.03 -3.19 13.85
N MET A 112 -4.55 -4.12 13.01
CA MET A 112 -5.02 -4.25 11.64
C MET A 112 -6.50 -4.62 11.58
N LEU A 113 -6.95 -5.60 12.38
CA LEU A 113 -8.34 -6.03 12.42
C LEU A 113 -9.28 -4.90 12.87
N ILE A 114 -8.89 -4.13 13.89
CA ILE A 114 -9.63 -2.93 14.34
C ILE A 114 -9.74 -1.93 13.19
N GLY A 115 -8.64 -1.68 12.48
CA GLY A 115 -8.61 -0.78 11.33
C GLY A 115 -9.53 -1.20 10.20
N VAL A 116 -9.48 -2.47 9.81
CA VAL A 116 -10.34 -3.04 8.76
C VAL A 116 -11.81 -3.00 9.19
N ALA A 117 -12.14 -3.36 10.44
CA ALA A 117 -13.50 -3.31 10.96
C ALA A 117 -14.05 -1.87 11.00
N TRP A 118 -13.23 -0.91 11.43
CA TRP A 118 -13.62 0.50 11.41
C TRP A 118 -13.80 1.00 9.97
N HIS A 119 -12.89 0.64 9.07
CA HIS A 119 -13.01 0.99 7.66
C HIS A 119 -14.28 0.40 7.01
N PHE A 120 -14.62 -0.85 7.35
CA PHE A 120 -15.86 -1.48 6.91
C PHE A 120 -17.08 -0.65 7.36
N TYR A 121 -17.14 -0.31 8.64
CA TYR A 121 -18.22 0.50 9.20
C TYR A 121 -18.31 1.89 8.55
N ASP A 122 -17.17 2.56 8.34
CA ASP A 122 -17.07 3.84 7.62
C ASP A 122 -17.64 3.76 6.21
N ARG A 123 -17.34 2.68 5.47
CA ARG A 123 -17.83 2.51 4.10
C ARG A 123 -19.32 2.19 4.04
N MET A 124 -19.82 1.39 4.99
CA MET A 124 -21.23 1.06 5.10
C MET A 124 -22.09 2.30 5.44
N THR A 125 -21.56 3.22 6.24
CA THR A 125 -22.31 4.39 6.74
C THR A 125 -22.05 5.68 5.97
N ALA A 126 -21.27 5.62 4.87
CA ALA A 126 -20.83 6.78 4.11
C ALA A 126 -20.13 7.87 4.97
N GLY A 127 -19.25 7.43 5.87
CA GLY A 127 -18.51 8.30 6.79
C GLY A 127 -17.70 9.42 6.10
N GLY A 128 -17.52 10.50 6.84
CA GLY A 128 -16.78 11.69 6.43
C GLY A 128 -15.25 11.57 6.60
N TYR A 129 -14.54 12.66 6.31
CA TYR A 129 -13.11 12.75 6.58
C TYR A 129 -12.85 12.78 8.10
N LEU A 130 -11.96 11.91 8.58
CA LEU A 130 -11.44 11.96 9.94
C LEU A 130 -10.46 13.13 10.09
N VAL A 131 -9.63 13.35 9.06
CA VAL A 131 -8.75 14.50 8.94
C VAL A 131 -9.17 15.26 7.69
N SER A 132 -9.72 16.47 7.85
CA SER A 132 -10.25 17.28 6.75
C SER A 132 -9.32 18.45 6.41
N PHE A 133 -9.10 18.67 5.11
CA PHE A 133 -8.44 19.84 4.53
C PHE A 133 -9.45 20.73 3.79
N GLY A 134 -10.72 20.71 4.20
CA GLY A 134 -11.79 21.53 3.61
C GLY A 134 -12.18 21.09 2.20
N SER A 135 -12.13 22.03 1.25
CA SER A 135 -12.45 21.75 -0.16
C SER A 135 -11.39 20.87 -0.84
N TRP A 136 -10.16 20.84 -0.32
CA TRP A 136 -9.06 20.09 -0.93
C TRP A 136 -9.23 18.58 -0.87
N GLY A 137 -9.75 18.06 0.25
CA GLY A 137 -9.83 16.63 0.52
C GLY A 137 -9.53 16.31 1.98
N GLY A 138 -9.00 15.12 2.24
CA GLY A 138 -8.74 14.64 3.59
C GLY A 138 -8.47 13.15 3.66
N PHE A 139 -8.30 12.65 4.87
CA PHE A 139 -8.17 11.23 5.16
C PHE A 139 -9.42 10.70 5.85
N LYS A 140 -10.06 9.72 5.21
CA LYS A 140 -11.11 8.92 5.83
C LYS A 140 -10.51 7.96 6.87
N PRO A 141 -11.28 7.44 7.84
CA PRO A 141 -10.77 6.54 8.88
C PRO A 141 -9.86 5.42 8.37
N GLY A 142 -10.27 4.70 7.31
CA GLY A 142 -9.45 3.62 6.72
C GLY A 142 -8.11 4.11 6.13
N GLN A 143 -8.10 5.29 5.50
CA GLN A 143 -6.88 5.90 4.97
C GLN A 143 -5.95 6.33 6.10
N SER A 144 -6.48 6.95 7.16
CA SER A 144 -5.70 7.31 8.35
C SER A 144 -5.05 6.09 9.01
N TRP A 145 -5.75 4.95 9.01
CA TRP A 145 -5.22 3.70 9.54
C TRP A 145 -4.11 3.10 8.66
N LEU A 146 -4.33 3.09 7.34
CA LEU A 146 -3.31 2.72 6.36
C LEU A 146 -2.02 3.56 6.52
N ILE A 147 -2.17 4.88 6.66
CA ILE A 147 -1.05 5.80 6.87
C ILE A 147 -0.32 5.45 8.17
N SER A 148 -1.05 5.21 9.26
CA SER A 148 -0.47 4.81 10.55
C SER A 148 0.36 3.52 10.45
N PHE A 149 -0.13 2.49 9.75
CA PHE A 149 0.63 1.26 9.53
C PHE A 149 1.86 1.48 8.63
N SER A 150 1.74 2.30 7.61
CA SER A 150 2.84 2.63 6.70
C SER A 150 3.94 3.41 7.42
N LEU A 151 3.56 4.34 8.31
CA LEU A 151 4.47 5.04 9.20
C LEU A 151 5.12 4.08 10.19
N ALA A 152 4.37 3.16 10.80
CA ALA A 152 4.91 2.15 11.69
C ALA A 152 5.97 1.28 10.98
N ALA A 153 5.68 0.77 9.78
CA ALA A 153 6.64 0.02 8.98
C ALA A 153 7.92 0.82 8.71
N THR A 154 7.79 2.09 8.31
CA THR A 154 8.90 3.00 8.05
C THR A 154 9.74 3.22 9.32
N ILE A 155 9.10 3.54 10.45
CA ILE A 155 9.76 3.74 11.73
C ILE A 155 10.52 2.48 12.15
N LEU A 156 9.92 1.30 12.04
CA LEU A 156 10.57 0.04 12.39
C LEU A 156 11.84 -0.20 11.56
N PHE A 157 11.82 0.09 10.25
CA PHE A 157 13.03 0.05 9.43
C PHE A 157 14.11 1.01 9.93
N TYR A 158 13.75 2.26 10.23
CA TYR A 158 14.73 3.27 10.68
C TYR A 158 15.28 3.01 12.07
N LEU A 159 14.48 2.47 12.99
CA LEU A 159 14.94 2.01 14.31
C LEU A 159 16.01 0.90 14.19
N LYS A 160 15.95 0.12 13.10
CA LYS A 160 16.91 -0.94 12.79
C LYS A 160 17.86 -0.60 11.65
N ARG A 161 17.99 0.70 11.30
CA ARG A 161 18.86 1.17 10.21
C ARG A 161 20.30 0.66 10.30
N LYS A 162 20.86 0.53 11.51
CA LYS A 162 22.23 0.02 11.71
C LYS A 162 22.40 -1.44 11.29
N SER A 163 21.33 -2.22 11.27
CA SER A 163 21.31 -3.62 10.82
C SER A 163 21.06 -3.76 9.31
N ILE A 164 20.79 -2.66 8.61
CA ILE A 164 20.54 -2.65 7.16
C ILE A 164 21.88 -2.48 6.42
N PRO A 165 22.19 -3.32 5.42
CA PRO A 165 23.39 -3.16 4.59
C PRO A 165 23.49 -1.74 4.03
N ARG A 166 24.68 -1.12 4.09
CA ARG A 166 24.89 0.29 3.66
C ARG A 166 24.41 0.55 2.23
N LYS A 167 24.55 -0.42 1.32
CA LYS A 167 24.08 -0.34 -0.07
C LYS A 167 22.56 -0.30 -0.21
N ALA A 168 21.81 -0.84 0.75
CA ALA A 168 20.34 -0.83 0.75
C ALA A 168 19.76 0.46 1.36
N VAL A 169 20.53 1.21 2.16
CA VAL A 169 20.04 2.43 2.84
C VAL A 169 19.54 3.51 1.86
N PRO A 170 20.21 3.80 0.73
CA PRO A 170 19.66 4.73 -0.27
C PRO A 170 18.31 4.30 -0.83
N LEU A 171 18.09 2.99 -0.99
CA LEU A 171 16.79 2.45 -1.45
C LEU A 171 15.72 2.60 -0.37
N LEU A 172 16.06 2.42 0.92
CA LEU A 172 15.12 2.73 2.01
C LEU A 172 14.73 4.22 1.99
N MET A 173 15.70 5.12 1.80
CA MET A 173 15.42 6.56 1.67
C MET A 173 14.54 6.86 0.46
N LEU A 174 14.77 6.19 -0.68
CA LEU A 174 13.94 6.32 -1.86
C LEU A 174 12.49 5.86 -1.58
N VAL A 175 12.31 4.68 -0.96
CA VAL A 175 10.99 4.18 -0.54
C VAL A 175 10.28 5.18 0.37
N THR A 176 10.99 5.74 1.35
CA THR A 176 10.44 6.77 2.24
C THR A 176 10.08 8.06 1.50
N GLY A 177 10.94 8.53 0.59
CA GLY A 177 10.65 9.71 -0.23
C GLY A 177 9.40 9.52 -1.09
N ILE A 178 9.27 8.37 -1.74
CA ILE A 178 8.08 8.00 -2.53
C ILE A 178 6.84 7.92 -1.64
N PHE A 179 6.95 7.29 -0.46
CA PHE A 179 5.85 7.24 0.52
C PHE A 179 5.38 8.64 0.93
N LEU A 180 6.30 9.56 1.24
CA LEU A 180 5.95 10.94 1.61
C LEU A 180 5.30 11.69 0.44
N ALA A 181 5.80 11.53 -0.78
CA ALA A 181 5.18 12.09 -1.97
C ALA A 181 3.75 11.54 -2.17
N GLY A 182 3.57 10.22 -2.02
CA GLY A 182 2.26 9.57 -2.05
C GLY A 182 1.33 10.10 -0.95
N LEU A 183 1.82 10.26 0.27
CA LEU A 183 1.04 10.80 1.39
C LEU A 183 0.53 12.22 1.08
N LEU A 184 1.36 13.07 0.47
CA LEU A 184 0.95 14.41 0.05
C LEU A 184 -0.15 14.34 -1.03
N MET A 185 -0.01 13.49 -2.05
CA MET A 185 -1.03 13.32 -3.08
C MET A 185 -2.35 12.76 -2.52
N ALA A 186 -2.27 11.86 -1.53
CA ALA A 186 -3.43 11.26 -0.88
C ALA A 186 -4.28 12.24 -0.07
N THR A 187 -3.78 13.47 0.19
CA THR A 187 -4.58 14.52 0.86
C THR A 187 -5.70 15.07 -0.04
N ALA A 188 -5.57 14.93 -1.36
CA ALA A 188 -6.51 15.47 -2.33
C ALA A 188 -7.75 14.56 -2.51
N ARG A 189 -8.86 15.12 -3.00
CA ARG A 189 -10.03 14.34 -3.41
C ARG A 189 -9.72 13.49 -4.65
N ASN A 190 -10.55 12.48 -4.89
CA ASN A 190 -10.38 11.55 -6.00
C ASN A 190 -10.42 12.28 -7.36
N GLU A 191 -11.31 13.26 -7.46
CA GLU A 191 -11.55 14.08 -8.65
C GLU A 191 -10.60 15.27 -8.80
N THR A 192 -9.63 15.46 -7.88
CA THR A 192 -8.72 16.61 -7.93
C THR A 192 -7.73 16.49 -9.07
N ILE A 193 -7.84 17.42 -10.03
CA ILE A 193 -6.90 17.61 -11.13
C ILE A 193 -6.25 18.98 -10.95
N VAL A 194 -4.93 19.01 -10.77
CA VAL A 194 -4.11 20.22 -10.74
C VAL A 194 -3.45 20.37 -12.10
N PHE A 195 -3.16 21.59 -12.56
CA PHE A 195 -2.50 21.88 -13.85
C PHE A 195 -3.05 20.98 -14.98
N PRO A 196 -4.11 21.38 -15.69
CA PRO A 196 -5.19 20.62 -16.42
C PRO A 196 -5.04 19.12 -16.82
N PHE A 197 -4.10 18.38 -16.28
CA PHE A 197 -3.55 17.11 -16.73
C PHE A 197 -2.95 16.31 -15.55
N LEU A 198 -2.67 16.91 -14.37
CA LEU A 198 -2.22 16.16 -13.20
C LEU A 198 -3.41 15.70 -12.35
N SER A 199 -3.95 14.52 -12.66
CA SER A 199 -4.85 13.79 -11.75
C SER A 199 -4.05 13.28 -10.55
N LEU A 200 -4.29 13.85 -9.36
CA LEU A 200 -3.49 13.53 -8.17
C LEU A 200 -3.73 12.10 -7.68
N HIS A 201 -4.96 11.59 -7.77
CA HIS A 201 -5.27 10.22 -7.38
C HIS A 201 -4.65 9.19 -8.35
N ALA A 202 -4.74 9.46 -9.66
CA ALA A 202 -4.10 8.59 -10.64
C ALA A 202 -2.56 8.57 -10.48
N LEU A 203 -1.96 9.75 -10.22
CA LEU A 203 -0.53 9.86 -9.94
C LEU A 203 -0.14 9.19 -8.63
N TRP A 204 -1.04 9.18 -7.63
CA TRP A 204 -0.85 8.44 -6.39
C TRP A 204 -0.70 6.93 -6.63
N HIS A 205 -1.54 6.32 -7.49
CA HIS A 205 -1.39 4.89 -7.85
C HIS A 205 -0.02 4.60 -8.47
N VAL A 206 0.41 5.43 -9.42
CA VAL A 206 1.73 5.28 -10.07
C VAL A 206 2.86 5.43 -9.05
N THR A 207 2.76 6.43 -8.18
CA THR A 207 3.74 6.67 -7.11
C THR A 207 3.81 5.49 -6.15
N GLY A 208 2.67 4.96 -5.71
CA GLY A 208 2.58 3.77 -4.88
C GLY A 208 3.21 2.55 -5.55
N ALA A 209 2.92 2.31 -6.83
CA ALA A 209 3.50 1.24 -7.63
C ALA A 209 5.04 1.31 -7.66
N PHE A 210 5.61 2.48 -7.97
CA PHE A 210 7.06 2.67 -7.92
C PHE A 210 7.62 2.52 -6.49
N GLY A 211 6.86 2.90 -5.47
CA GLY A 211 7.21 2.67 -4.07
C GLY A 211 7.34 1.18 -3.74
N PHE A 212 6.41 0.35 -4.22
CA PHE A 212 6.49 -1.11 -4.07
C PHE A 212 7.64 -1.74 -4.85
N ILE A 213 7.92 -1.28 -6.07
CA ILE A 213 9.10 -1.73 -6.83
C ILE A 213 10.40 -1.32 -6.13
N ALA A 214 10.50 -0.10 -5.62
CA ALA A 214 11.64 0.36 -4.83
C ALA A 214 11.79 -0.46 -3.54
N LEU A 215 10.68 -0.86 -2.90
CA LEU A 215 10.68 -1.74 -1.73
C LEU A 215 11.15 -3.16 -2.09
N TRP A 216 10.78 -3.69 -3.25
CA TRP A 216 11.34 -4.95 -3.75
C TRP A 216 12.84 -4.82 -3.97
N ALA A 217 13.31 -3.78 -4.66
CA ALA A 217 14.74 -3.56 -4.92
C ALA A 217 15.53 -3.39 -3.61
N PHE A 218 14.99 -2.66 -2.64
CA PHE A 218 15.55 -2.55 -1.29
C PHE A 218 15.74 -3.93 -0.65
N ASN A 219 14.74 -4.79 -0.75
CA ASN A 219 14.79 -6.14 -0.21
C ASN A 219 15.77 -7.04 -0.96
N ASP A 220 15.81 -6.95 -2.30
CA ASP A 220 16.74 -7.73 -3.12
C ASP A 220 18.20 -7.41 -2.75
N VAL A 221 18.56 -6.12 -2.65
CA VAL A 221 19.90 -5.70 -2.21
C VAL A 221 20.18 -6.17 -0.78
N ARG A 222 19.20 -6.09 0.12
CA ARG A 222 19.36 -6.50 1.51
C ARG A 222 19.59 -8.00 1.65
N PHE A 223 18.83 -8.82 0.93
CA PHE A 223 18.91 -10.27 1.03
C PHE A 223 20.13 -10.83 0.31
N ARG A 224 20.50 -10.30 -0.85
CA ARG A 224 21.73 -10.71 -1.55
C ARG A 224 22.99 -10.32 -0.80
N ALA A 225 22.98 -9.19 -0.11
CA ALA A 225 24.11 -8.78 0.74
C ALA A 225 24.31 -9.69 1.96
N ALA A 226 23.30 -10.45 2.38
CA ALA A 226 23.40 -11.40 3.48
C ALA A 226 24.12 -12.72 3.10
N GLY A 227 24.48 -12.90 1.82
CA GLY A 227 25.00 -14.16 1.28
C GLY A 227 23.91 -15.23 1.14
N PRO A 228 24.19 -16.36 0.48
CA PRO A 228 23.25 -17.48 0.47
C PRO A 228 23.08 -17.97 1.92
N THR A 229 21.89 -17.81 2.49
CA THR A 229 21.50 -18.60 3.65
C THR A 229 21.43 -20.06 3.21
N PRO A 230 22.16 -20.98 3.86
CA PRO A 230 22.14 -22.41 3.54
C PRO A 230 20.74 -23.03 3.69
#